data_AF-A0A2J8QFC3-F1
#
_entry.id   AF-A0A2J8QFC3-F1
#
_cell.length_a   1.000
_cell.length_b   1.000
_cell.length_c   1.000
_cell.angle_alpha   90.00
_cell.angle_beta   90.00
_cell.angle_gamma   90.00
#
_symmetry.space_group_name_H-M   'P 1'
#
loop_
_entity.id
_entity.type
_entity.pdbx_description
1 polymer ?
#
loop_
_entity_poly.entity_id
_entity_poly.type
_entity_poly.pdbx_seq_one_letter_code
_entity_poly.pdbx_strand_id
1 'polypeptide(L)'
;MGASVSRGRAARVPAPEPEPEEALDLSQLPPELLLVVLSHVPPRTLLGRCRQVCRGWRALVDGQALWLLILARDHGATGRALLHLARSCQSPARNARPCPLGRFCARRPIGRNLIRNPCGQEGLRKWMVQHGG
;
A
#
# COMPACT_ATOMS: atom_id res chain seq x y z
N MET A 1 47.85 -55.05 -42.97
CA MET A 1 47.32 -53.82 -43.62
C MET A 1 46.31 -53.20 -42.67
N GLY A 2 46.34 -51.86 -42.54
CA GLY A 2 45.94 -51.09 -41.35
C GLY A 2 44.50 -51.26 -40.86
N ALA A 3 44.35 -51.36 -39.54
CA ALA A 3 43.07 -51.26 -38.85
C ALA A 3 42.63 -49.80 -38.74
N SER A 4 41.43 -49.50 -39.24
CA SER A 4 40.78 -48.20 -39.16
C SER A 4 40.51 -47.81 -37.70
N VAL A 5 41.06 -46.68 -37.26
CA VAL A 5 40.71 -46.06 -35.97
C VAL A 5 39.63 -45.02 -36.22
N SER A 6 38.39 -45.40 -35.94
CA SER A 6 37.26 -44.47 -35.85
C SER A 6 37.41 -43.63 -34.59
N ARG A 7 37.74 -42.34 -34.73
CA ARG A 7 37.68 -41.39 -33.61
C ARG A 7 36.23 -41.19 -33.21
N GLY A 8 35.85 -41.75 -32.06
CA GLY A 8 34.59 -41.47 -31.39
C GLY A 8 34.46 -39.98 -31.11
N ARG A 9 33.37 -39.38 -31.59
CA ARG A 9 33.00 -37.99 -31.33
C ARG A 9 32.63 -37.89 -29.86
N ALA A 10 33.45 -37.19 -29.06
CA ALA A 10 33.15 -36.94 -27.65
C ALA A 10 31.79 -36.23 -27.55
N ALA A 11 30.84 -36.88 -26.88
CA ALA A 11 29.53 -36.30 -26.60
C ALA A 11 29.72 -35.06 -25.73
N ARG A 12 29.34 -33.90 -26.27
CA ARG A 12 29.37 -32.63 -25.55
C ARG A 12 28.29 -32.70 -24.46
N VAL A 13 28.71 -32.81 -23.20
CA VAL A 13 27.80 -32.74 -22.05
C VAL A 13 27.12 -31.37 -22.08
N PRO A 14 25.78 -31.28 -22.07
CA PRO A 14 25.09 -29.99 -21.99
C PRO A 14 25.46 -29.33 -20.67
N ALA A 15 25.76 -28.03 -20.71
CA ALA A 15 25.94 -27.24 -19.50
C ALA A 15 24.63 -27.30 -18.68
N PRO A 16 24.70 -27.38 -17.33
CA PRO A 16 23.51 -27.35 -16.50
C PRO A 16 22.75 -26.06 -16.77
N GLU A 17 21.49 -26.18 -17.18
CA GLU A 17 20.62 -25.02 -17.33
C GLU A 17 20.47 -24.33 -15.96
N PRO A 18 20.47 -22.99 -15.90
CA PRO A 18 20.26 -22.29 -14.65
C PRO A 18 18.88 -22.66 -14.12
N GLU A 19 18.84 -23.25 -12.91
CA GLU A 19 17.63 -23.48 -12.14
C GLU A 19 16.76 -22.21 -12.18
N PRO A 20 15.45 -22.31 -12.46
CA PRO A 20 14.60 -21.13 -12.54
C PRO A 20 14.67 -20.39 -11.22
N GLU A 21 15.12 -19.13 -11.24
CA GLU A 21 15.00 -18.23 -10.08
C GLU A 21 13.53 -18.24 -9.66
N GLU A 22 13.23 -18.83 -8.50
CA GLU A 22 11.89 -18.83 -7.93
C GLU A 22 11.48 -17.39 -7.66
N ALA A 23 10.82 -16.78 -8.64
CA ALA A 23 10.26 -15.46 -8.49
C ALA A 23 9.18 -15.52 -7.41
N LEU A 24 9.43 -14.85 -6.28
CA LEU A 24 8.46 -14.73 -5.20
C LEU A 24 7.19 -14.04 -5.71
N ASP A 25 6.11 -14.80 -5.83
CA ASP A 25 4.81 -14.27 -6.26
C ASP A 25 3.97 -13.82 -5.05
N LEU A 26 3.63 -12.53 -5.02
CA LEU A 26 2.77 -11.93 -4.00
C LEU A 26 1.36 -12.52 -3.97
N SER A 27 0.91 -13.18 -5.03
CA SER A 27 -0.40 -13.83 -5.08
C SER A 27 -0.47 -15.10 -4.20
N GLN A 28 0.67 -15.70 -3.89
CA GLN A 28 0.79 -16.89 -3.05
C GLN A 28 0.82 -16.56 -1.55
N LEU A 29 0.92 -15.29 -1.18
CA LEU A 29 0.94 -14.88 0.22
C LEU A 29 -0.44 -15.06 0.87
N PRO A 30 -0.49 -15.54 2.12
CA PRO A 30 -1.68 -15.42 2.95
C PRO A 30 -2.19 -13.97 3.01
N PRO A 31 -3.52 -13.74 3.02
CA PRO A 31 -4.11 -12.41 3.04
C PRO A 31 -3.58 -11.51 4.17
N GLU A 32 -3.27 -12.09 5.33
CA GLU A 32 -2.75 -11.41 6.51
C GLU A 32 -1.35 -10.84 6.27
N LEU A 33 -0.47 -11.60 5.60
CA LEU A 33 0.87 -11.12 5.26
C LEU A 33 0.80 -10.05 4.17
N LEU A 34 -0.08 -10.24 3.18
CA LEU A 34 -0.32 -9.24 2.15
C LEU A 34 -0.86 -7.93 2.75
N LEU A 35 -1.73 -7.98 3.78
CA LEU A 35 -2.17 -6.79 4.52
C LEU A 35 -0.99 -6.04 5.17
N VAL A 36 -0.05 -6.77 5.78
CA VAL A 36 1.15 -6.16 6.38
C VAL A 36 1.99 -5.48 5.31
N VAL A 37 2.23 -6.13 4.17
CA VAL A 37 2.95 -5.53 3.03
C VAL A 37 2.23 -4.26 2.56
N LEU A 38 0.93 -4.35 2.28
CA LEU A 38 0.12 -3.22 1.81
C LEU A 38 0.07 -2.07 2.84
N SER A 39 0.18 -2.34 4.13
CA SER A 39 0.18 -1.31 5.18
C SER A 39 1.38 -0.34 5.10
N HIS A 40 2.44 -0.72 4.36
CA HIS A 40 3.60 0.15 4.11
C HIS A 40 3.39 1.08 2.91
N VAL A 41 2.36 0.85 2.10
CA VAL A 41 2.09 1.64 0.89
C VAL A 41 1.31 2.91 1.26
N PRO A 42 1.64 4.08 0.66
CA PRO A 42 0.91 5.32 0.95
C PRO A 42 -0.61 5.19 0.69
N PRO A 43 -1.48 5.71 1.59
CA PRO A 43 -2.94 5.59 1.48
C PRO A 43 -3.56 5.97 0.12
N ARG A 44 -3.00 6.99 -0.55
CA ARG A 44 -3.48 7.43 -1.87
C ARG A 44 -3.17 6.40 -2.96
N THR A 45 -2.01 5.76 -2.88
CA THR A 45 -1.60 4.70 -3.81
C THR A 45 -2.43 3.45 -3.59
N LEU A 46 -2.77 3.11 -2.34
CA LEU A 46 -3.67 2.00 -2.03
C LEU A 46 -5.04 2.19 -2.69
N LEU A 47 -5.67 3.35 -2.50
CA LEU A 47 -6.99 3.66 -3.06
C LEU A 47 -6.97 3.82 -4.58
N GLY A 48 -5.89 4.36 -5.14
CA GLY A 48 -5.79 4.71 -6.55
C GLY A 48 -5.26 3.59 -7.44
N ARG A 49 -4.31 2.78 -6.97
CA ARG A 49 -3.58 1.80 -7.79
C ARG A 49 -3.72 0.37 -7.28
N CYS A 50 -3.49 0.13 -5.98
CA CYS A 50 -3.50 -1.22 -5.43
C CYS A 50 -4.87 -1.91 -5.56
N ARG A 51 -5.98 -1.15 -5.43
CA ARG A 51 -7.34 -1.65 -5.68
C ARG A 51 -7.57 -2.17 -7.10
N GLN A 52 -6.75 -1.78 -8.07
CA GLN A 52 -6.90 -2.14 -9.47
C GLN A 52 -6.07 -3.38 -9.86
N VAL A 53 -5.19 -3.86 -8.97
CA VAL A 53 -4.29 -4.99 -9.26
C VAL A 53 -5.08 -6.29 -9.46
N CYS A 54 -5.92 -6.65 -8.50
CA CYS A 54 -6.81 -7.81 -8.61
C CYS A 54 -7.98 -7.70 -7.61
N ARG A 55 -8.95 -8.64 -7.70
CA ARG A 55 -10.11 -8.67 -6.79
C ARG A 55 -9.71 -8.90 -5.32
N GLY A 56 -8.69 -9.72 -5.06
CA GLY A 56 -8.18 -9.96 -3.71
C GLY A 56 -7.61 -8.70 -3.07
N TRP A 57 -6.74 -7.98 -3.79
CA TRP A 57 -6.18 -6.71 -3.32
C TRP A 57 -7.27 -5.67 -3.07
N ARG A 58 -8.27 -5.59 -3.97
CA ARG A 58 -9.43 -4.71 -3.77
C ARG A 58 -10.17 -5.03 -2.47
N ALA A 59 -10.44 -6.30 -2.18
CA ALA A 59 -11.13 -6.71 -0.96
C ALA A 59 -10.35 -6.31 0.30
N LEU A 60 -9.03 -6.50 0.30
CA LEU A 60 -8.16 -6.08 1.40
C LEU A 60 -8.14 -4.57 1.60
N VAL A 61 -8.05 -3.80 0.51
CA VAL A 61 -8.02 -2.32 0.58
C VAL A 61 -9.38 -1.73 0.96
N ASP A 62 -10.48 -2.35 0.53
CA ASP A 62 -11.83 -1.92 0.90
C ASP A 62 -12.17 -2.29 2.36
N GLY A 63 -11.43 -3.24 2.96
CA GLY A 63 -11.56 -3.71 4.34
C GLY A 63 -10.92 -2.81 5.39
N GLN A 64 -11.45 -2.86 6.63
CA GLN A 64 -10.99 -2.02 7.75
C GLN A 64 -9.60 -2.41 8.28
N ALA A 65 -9.25 -3.70 8.25
CA ALA A 65 -8.02 -4.22 8.85
C ALA A 65 -6.76 -3.51 8.33
N LEU A 66 -6.68 -3.28 7.02
CA LEU A 66 -5.55 -2.56 6.40
C LEU A 66 -5.35 -1.17 7.00
N TRP A 67 -6.44 -0.42 7.15
CA TRP A 67 -6.38 0.97 7.62
C TRP A 67 -6.06 1.04 9.11
N LEU A 68 -6.51 0.07 9.90
CA LEU A 68 -6.10 -0.05 11.31
C LEU A 68 -4.61 -0.36 11.44
N LEU A 69 -4.06 -1.23 10.60
CA LEU A 69 -2.61 -1.48 10.56
C LEU A 69 -1.83 -0.20 10.22
N ILE A 70 -2.28 0.56 9.21
CA ILE A 70 -1.65 1.84 8.84
C ILE A 70 -1.66 2.83 10.02
N LEU A 71 -2.79 2.96 10.71
CA LEU A 71 -2.90 3.85 11.87
C LEU A 71 -2.03 3.36 13.04
N ALA A 72 -1.94 2.05 13.27
CA ALA A 72 -1.14 1.48 14.36
C ALA A 72 0.36 1.69 14.21
N ARG A 73 0.85 1.96 12.99
CA ARG A 73 2.25 2.30 12.72
C ARG A 73 2.63 3.71 13.15
N ASP A 74 1.66 4.62 13.28
CA ASP A 74 1.94 5.95 13.81
C ASP A 74 1.95 5.89 15.34
N HIS A 75 3.16 5.76 15.90
CA HIS A 75 3.37 5.66 17.34
C HIS A 75 3.28 7.02 18.06
N GLY A 76 3.05 8.13 17.35
CA GLY A 76 2.86 9.45 17.96
C GLY A 76 1.57 9.55 18.77
N ALA A 77 1.44 10.60 19.59
CA ALA A 77 0.23 10.83 20.38
C ALA A 77 -1.03 10.95 19.50
N THR A 78 -0.90 11.65 18.36
CA THR A 78 -1.97 11.75 17.35
C THR A 78 -2.30 10.39 16.76
N GLY A 79 -1.30 9.62 16.31
CA GLY A 79 -1.51 8.27 15.75
C GLY A 79 -2.25 7.34 16.71
N ARG A 80 -1.82 7.29 17.98
CA ARG A 80 -2.49 6.52 19.05
C ARG A 80 -3.94 6.96 19.26
N ALA A 81 -4.20 8.26 19.37
CA ALA A 81 -5.57 8.78 19.55
C ALA A 81 -6.48 8.44 18.36
N LEU A 82 -5.96 8.57 17.14
CA LEU A 82 -6.69 8.22 15.92
C LEU A 82 -6.99 6.73 15.84
N LEU A 83 -6.04 5.86 16.20
CA LEU A 83 -6.25 4.42 16.27
C LEU A 83 -7.34 4.05 17.29
N HIS A 84 -7.33 4.67 18.47
CA HIS A 84 -8.36 4.47 19.48
C HIS A 84 -9.74 4.86 18.96
N LEU A 85 -9.88 6.06 18.38
CA LEU A 85 -11.15 6.50 17.77
C LEU A 85 -11.61 5.55 16.66
N ALA A 86 -10.70 5.15 15.76
CA ALA A 86 -11.03 4.25 14.66
C ALA A 86 -11.53 2.88 15.14
N ARG A 87 -11.00 2.37 16.26
CA ARG A 87 -11.48 1.14 16.90
C ARG A 87 -12.83 1.34 17.60
N SER A 88 -13.11 2.49 18.19
CA SER A 88 -14.40 2.80 18.82
C SER A 88 -15.53 2.98 17.80
N CYS A 89 -15.22 3.41 16.58
CA CYS A 89 -16.19 3.62 15.49
C CYS A 89 -16.43 2.39 14.60
N GLN A 90 -16.14 1.18 15.09
CA GLN A 90 -16.41 -0.07 14.35
C GLN A 90 -17.90 -0.18 14.05
N SER A 91 -18.28 0.07 12.79
CA SER A 91 -19.66 -0.11 12.32
C SER A 91 -19.98 -1.60 12.28
N PRO A 92 -21.15 -2.04 12.76
CA PRO A 92 -21.65 -3.38 12.46
C PRO A 92 -21.69 -3.54 10.94
N ALA A 93 -21.11 -4.62 10.43
CA ALA A 93 -20.85 -4.89 9.03
C ALA A 93 -22.15 -5.13 8.21
N ARG A 94 -23.03 -4.13 8.11
CA ARG A 94 -24.34 -4.28 7.44
C ARG A 94 -24.40 -3.70 6.04
N ASN A 95 -23.41 -2.92 5.61
CA ASN A 95 -23.44 -2.23 4.32
C ASN A 95 -22.15 -2.51 3.55
N ALA A 96 -22.26 -2.98 2.30
CA ALA A 96 -21.16 -3.21 1.35
C ALA A 96 -20.38 -1.94 0.93
N ARG A 97 -20.41 -0.88 1.75
CA ARG A 97 -19.70 0.37 1.49
C ARG A 97 -18.23 0.21 1.88
N PRO A 98 -17.29 0.73 1.07
CA PRO A 98 -15.87 0.74 1.41
C PRO A 98 -15.63 1.41 2.76
N CYS A 99 -14.70 0.86 3.55
CA CYS A 99 -14.35 1.40 4.86
C CYS A 99 -14.01 2.92 4.77
N PRO A 100 -14.67 3.79 5.54
CA PRO A 100 -14.41 5.24 5.48
C PRO A 100 -12.99 5.61 5.93
N LEU A 101 -12.32 4.72 6.68
CA LEU A 101 -10.95 4.93 7.14
C LEU A 101 -9.96 5.10 6.00
N GLY A 102 -10.20 4.51 4.82
CA GLY A 102 -9.33 4.74 3.67
C GLY A 102 -9.27 6.19 3.25
N ARG A 103 -10.44 6.85 3.14
CA ARG A 103 -10.52 8.28 2.82
C ARG A 103 -9.93 9.13 3.92
N PHE A 104 -10.17 8.77 5.18
CA PHE A 104 -9.61 9.45 6.34
C PHE A 104 -8.07 9.45 6.29
N CYS A 105 -7.45 8.27 6.14
CA CYS A 105 -6.00 8.11 6.06
C CYS A 105 -5.40 8.83 4.84
N ALA A 106 -6.08 8.85 3.70
CA ALA A 106 -5.62 9.53 2.49
C ALA A 106 -5.69 11.06 2.59
N ARG A 107 -6.69 11.60 3.29
CA ARG A 107 -6.86 13.05 3.45
C ARG A 107 -6.02 13.65 4.57
N ARG A 108 -5.60 12.84 5.57
CA ARG A 108 -4.91 13.29 6.79
C ARG A 108 -5.53 14.59 7.34
N PRO A 109 -6.80 14.53 7.77
CA PRO A 109 -7.54 15.72 8.16
C PRO A 109 -7.06 16.34 9.48
N ILE A 110 -6.36 15.57 10.32
CA ILE A 110 -5.92 15.96 11.67
C ILE A 110 -4.39 16.11 11.67
N GLY A 111 -3.87 16.96 12.57
CA GLY A 111 -2.43 17.13 12.78
C GLY A 111 -1.76 18.11 11.81
N ARG A 112 -2.52 19.02 11.19
CA ARG A 112 -1.99 20.10 10.35
C ARG A 112 -2.89 21.33 10.38
N ASN A 113 -2.31 22.50 10.11
CA ASN A 113 -3.10 23.71 9.90
C ASN A 113 -3.91 23.60 8.60
N LEU A 114 -5.23 23.82 8.70
CA LEU A 114 -6.14 23.85 7.56
C LEU A 114 -6.39 25.27 7.05
N ILE A 115 -6.03 26.29 7.85
CA ILE A 115 -6.06 27.69 7.44
C ILE A 115 -4.93 27.90 6.44
N ARG A 116 -5.29 28.45 5.28
CA ARG A 116 -4.33 28.82 4.25
C ARG A 116 -3.77 30.20 4.55
N ASN A 117 -2.48 30.39 4.31
CA ASN A 117 -1.79 31.65 4.57
C ASN A 117 -2.07 32.22 5.99
N PRO A 118 -1.91 31.41 7.06
CA PRO A 118 -2.33 31.78 8.42
C PRO A 118 -1.57 33.00 8.97
N CYS A 119 -0.37 33.29 8.45
CA CYS A 119 0.50 34.36 8.92
C CYS A 119 0.62 35.52 7.91
N GLY A 120 -0.18 35.55 6.84
CA GLY A 120 -0.16 36.66 5.87
C GLY A 120 1.13 36.78 5.04
N GLN A 121 2.00 35.75 5.02
CA GLN A 121 3.25 35.75 4.25
C GLN A 121 3.01 35.86 2.74
N GLU A 122 1.84 35.43 2.27
CA GLU A 122 1.39 35.61 0.89
C GLU A 122 0.47 36.85 0.74
N GLY A 123 0.57 37.85 1.62
CA GLY A 123 -0.34 38.99 1.69
C GLY A 123 -1.76 38.56 2.06
N LEU A 124 -2.78 39.11 1.38
CA LEU A 124 -4.19 38.70 1.54
C LEU A 124 -4.58 37.52 0.64
N ARG A 125 -3.62 36.86 -0.03
CA ARG A 125 -3.93 35.67 -0.84
C ARG A 125 -4.50 34.58 0.06
N LYS A 126 -5.47 33.85 -0.46
CA LYS A 126 -6.24 32.80 0.26
C LYS A 126 -7.14 33.32 1.39
N TRP A 127 -7.21 34.63 1.62
CA TRP A 127 -8.19 35.28 2.47
C TRP A 127 -9.30 35.91 1.64
N MET A 128 -10.53 35.87 2.15
CA MET A 128 -11.66 36.61 1.60
C MET A 128 -11.90 37.81 2.52
N VAL A 129 -11.53 39.01 2.06
CA VAL A 129 -11.68 40.25 2.82
C VAL A 129 -13.11 40.74 2.67
N GLN A 130 -13.83 40.88 3.78
CA GLN A 130 -15.22 41.35 3.78
C GLN A 130 -15.34 42.86 3.97
N HIS A 131 -14.45 43.45 4.79
CA HIS A 131 -14.39 44.88 5.04
C HIS A 131 -12.92 45.32 5.04
N GLY A 132 -12.61 46.36 4.27
CA GLY A 132 -11.32 47.03 4.27
C GLY A 132 -11.50 48.41 4.89
N GLY A 133 -10.64 48.74 5.86
CA GLY A 133 -10.53 50.11 6.38
C GLY A 133 -9.90 51.04 5.36
#